data_AF-A0A5C2HKQ0-F1
#
_entry.id   AF-A0A5C2HKQ0-F1
#
_cell.length_a   1.000
_cell.length_b   1.000
_cell.length_c   1.000
_cell.angle_alpha   90.00
_cell.angle_beta   90.00
_cell.angle_gamma   90.00
#
_symmetry.space_group_name_H-M   'P 1'
#
loop_
_entity.id
_entity.type
_entity.pdbx_description
1 polymer ?
#
loop_
_entity_poly.entity_id
_entity_poly.type
_entity_poly.pdbx_seq_one_letter_code
_entity_poly.pdbx_strand_id
1 'polypeptide(L)'
;MSEASVTESVANPKQKPRRSRIDIAQLLEQYEQMTQELSEADIAQHLDIPRTTLRHWRQRKESLPCSPVVADFFEHPDGIAFLHRLIITLHFVLSYQPHGLRGVMQIIQLSGLDIFVANSLGAQQAVAQPIEQKILSYGAEQREQAVAHRSQTPVKPISLIEDETFHPDICLVAMEAVSGYIFVEQYAKDRSADT
;
A
#
# COMPACT_ATOMS: atom_id res chain seq x y z
N MET A 1 16.69 23.61 27.61
CA MET A 1 17.80 22.74 27.15
C MET A 1 17.69 21.46 27.95
N SER A 2 17.16 20.40 27.34
CA SER A 2 17.01 19.08 27.96
C SER A 2 17.47 18.07 26.93
N GLU A 3 18.69 17.56 27.11
CA GLU A 3 19.28 16.53 26.26
C GLU A 3 18.53 15.21 26.48
N ALA A 4 17.83 14.75 25.45
CA ALA A 4 17.27 13.41 25.42
C ALA A 4 18.42 12.44 25.07
N SER A 5 18.85 11.70 26.09
CA SER A 5 19.77 10.57 25.98
C SER A 5 19.24 9.54 24.98
N VAL A 6 19.84 9.52 23.79
CA VAL A 6 19.67 8.48 22.79
C VAL A 6 20.21 7.18 23.40
N THR A 7 19.32 6.28 23.79
CA THR A 7 19.70 4.91 24.16
C THR A 7 20.18 4.19 22.90
N GLU A 8 21.50 4.14 22.71
CA GLU A 8 22.15 3.26 21.75
C GLU A 8 21.79 1.81 22.07
N SER A 9 21.08 1.18 21.13
CA SER A 9 20.83 -0.25 21.12
C SER A 9 22.18 -0.99 21.00
N VAL A 10 22.65 -1.54 22.12
CA VAL A 10 23.85 -2.38 22.18
C VAL A 10 23.65 -3.63 21.32
N ALA A 11 24.24 -3.62 20.11
CA ALA A 11 24.22 -4.76 19.21
C ALA A 11 25.10 -5.90 19.75
N ASN A 12 24.54 -7.12 19.75
CA ASN A 12 25.21 -8.34 20.19
C ASN A 12 26.39 -8.70 19.24
N PRO A 13 27.64 -8.80 19.73
CA PRO A 13 28.86 -8.89 18.90
C PRO A 13 29.03 -10.20 18.11
N LYS A 14 28.12 -11.17 18.25
CA LYS A 14 28.16 -12.47 17.52
C LYS A 14 27.26 -12.54 16.29
N GLN A 15 26.44 -11.53 16.02
CA GLN A 15 25.61 -11.51 14.82
C GLN A 15 26.34 -10.72 13.73
N LYS A 16 26.74 -11.42 12.66
CA LYS A 16 27.18 -10.74 11.44
C LYS A 16 26.08 -9.75 11.05
N PRO A 17 26.41 -8.47 10.80
CA PRO A 17 25.41 -7.45 10.47
C PRO A 17 24.59 -7.93 9.27
N ARG A 18 23.26 -7.83 9.37
CA ARG A 18 22.37 -8.16 8.27
C ARG A 18 22.64 -7.19 7.13
N ARG A 19 23.15 -7.70 6.01
CA ARG A 19 23.34 -6.91 4.78
C ARG A 19 22.00 -6.32 4.34
N SER A 20 22.01 -5.07 3.88
CA SER A 20 20.80 -4.45 3.37
C SER A 20 20.39 -5.10 2.04
N ARG A 21 19.13 -4.94 1.62
CA ARG A 21 18.68 -5.51 0.35
C ARG A 21 19.43 -4.92 -0.85
N ILE A 22 19.80 -3.64 -0.79
CA ILE A 22 20.55 -3.00 -1.88
C ILE A 22 21.98 -3.56 -1.98
N ASP A 23 22.64 -3.84 -0.84
CA ASP A 23 23.97 -4.48 -0.84
C ASP A 23 23.89 -5.89 -1.45
N ILE A 24 22.83 -6.64 -1.14
CA ILE A 24 22.60 -7.99 -1.68
C ILE A 24 22.41 -7.92 -3.20
N ALA A 25 21.60 -6.98 -3.68
CA ALA A 25 21.35 -6.79 -5.11
C ALA A 25 22.62 -6.42 -5.88
N GLN A 26 23.45 -5.52 -5.35
CA GLN A 26 24.72 -5.14 -5.97
C GLN A 26 25.68 -6.32 -6.09
N LEU A 27 25.75 -7.17 -5.06
CA LEU A 27 26.57 -8.38 -5.08
C LEU A 27 26.03 -9.43 -6.05
N LEU A 28 24.71 -9.54 -6.20
CA LEU A 28 24.09 -10.44 -7.19
C LEU A 28 24.32 -9.95 -8.62
N GLU A 29 24.29 -8.64 -8.86
CA GLU A 29 24.60 -8.04 -10.17
C GLU A 29 26.07 -8.28 -10.54
N GLN A 30 27.01 -8.03 -9.61
CA GLN A 30 28.42 -8.36 -9.79
C GLN A 30 28.65 -9.85 -10.06
N TYR A 31 27.92 -10.71 -9.35
CA TYR A 31 27.95 -12.15 -9.59
C TYR A 31 27.51 -12.48 -11.03
N GLU A 32 26.36 -11.97 -11.47
CA GLU A 32 25.83 -12.22 -12.82
C GLU A 32 26.83 -11.78 -13.91
N GLN A 33 27.51 -10.64 -13.75
CA GLN A 33 28.57 -10.17 -14.66
C GLN A 33 29.79 -11.12 -14.70
N MET A 34 30.21 -11.65 -13.55
CA MET A 34 31.39 -12.52 -13.42
C MET A 34 31.12 -13.98 -13.82
N THR A 35 29.86 -14.42 -13.90
CA THR A 35 29.52 -15.82 -14.25
C THR A 35 29.98 -16.27 -15.64
N GLN A 36 30.29 -15.33 -16.53
CA GLN A 36 30.82 -15.66 -17.86
C GLN A 36 32.28 -16.12 -17.84
N GLU A 37 33.04 -15.75 -16.79
CA GLU A 37 34.50 -15.90 -16.75
C GLU A 37 34.98 -16.83 -15.63
N LEU A 38 34.23 -16.96 -14.52
CA LEU A 38 34.66 -17.65 -13.31
C LEU A 38 33.67 -18.71 -12.84
N SER A 39 34.17 -19.70 -12.09
CA SER A 39 33.32 -20.70 -11.46
C SER A 39 32.56 -20.09 -10.26
N GLU A 40 31.40 -20.67 -9.91
CA GLU A 40 30.59 -20.23 -8.76
C GLU A 40 31.39 -20.17 -7.44
N ALA A 41 32.39 -21.05 -7.28
CA ALA A 41 33.24 -21.09 -6.09
C ALA A 41 34.24 -19.92 -6.08
N ASP A 42 34.84 -19.61 -7.22
CA ASP A 42 35.82 -18.53 -7.35
C ASP A 42 35.15 -17.16 -7.19
N ILE A 43 33.94 -16.98 -7.72
CA ILE A 43 33.18 -15.74 -7.56
C ILE A 43 32.74 -15.55 -6.09
N ALA A 44 32.30 -16.62 -5.43
CA ALA A 44 31.95 -16.56 -4.00
C ALA A 44 33.15 -16.15 -3.13
N GLN A 45 34.35 -16.63 -3.47
CA GLN A 45 35.59 -16.22 -2.83
C GLN A 45 35.96 -14.77 -3.16
N HIS A 46 35.79 -14.34 -4.42
CA HIS A 46 36.08 -12.98 -4.86
C HIS A 46 35.16 -11.93 -4.22
N LEU A 47 33.89 -12.26 -4.01
CA LEU A 47 32.89 -11.39 -3.39
C LEU A 47 32.89 -11.47 -1.85
N ASP A 48 33.76 -12.31 -1.25
CA ASP A 48 33.80 -12.60 0.19
C ASP A 48 32.41 -12.99 0.76
N ILE A 49 31.76 -13.96 0.10
CA ILE A 49 30.43 -14.46 0.47
C ILE A 49 30.46 -15.98 0.57
N PRO A 50 29.94 -16.58 1.65
CA PRO A 50 29.73 -18.01 1.68
C PRO A 50 28.83 -18.47 0.52
N ARG A 51 29.25 -19.51 -0.20
CA ARG A 51 28.52 -20.08 -1.35
C ARG A 51 27.07 -20.46 -1.00
N THR A 52 26.82 -20.94 0.22
CA THR A 52 25.48 -21.28 0.70
C THR A 52 24.57 -20.04 0.81
N THR A 53 25.11 -18.89 1.22
CA THR A 53 24.39 -17.61 1.27
C THR A 53 24.05 -17.12 -0.13
N LEU A 54 25.01 -17.18 -1.06
CA LEU A 54 24.79 -16.81 -2.45
C LEU A 54 23.69 -17.68 -3.11
N ARG A 55 23.75 -19.00 -2.91
CA ARG A 55 22.71 -19.93 -3.37
C ARG A 55 21.35 -19.64 -2.77
N HIS A 56 21.29 -19.35 -1.47
CA HIS A 56 20.04 -19.00 -0.80
C HIS A 56 19.42 -17.73 -1.40
N TRP A 57 20.21 -16.70 -1.70
CA TRP A 57 19.71 -15.47 -2.33
C TRP A 57 19.18 -15.72 -3.75
N ARG A 58 19.89 -16.52 -4.55
CA ARG A 58 19.43 -16.92 -5.88
C ARG A 58 18.13 -17.72 -5.83
N GLN A 59 18.08 -18.74 -4.98
CA GLN A 59 16.88 -19.56 -4.81
C GLN A 59 15.68 -18.71 -4.35
N ARG A 60 15.91 -17.74 -3.46
CA ARG A 60 14.88 -16.79 -3.05
C ARG A 60 14.34 -15.99 -4.24
N LYS A 61 15.22 -15.41 -5.07
CA LYS A 61 14.87 -14.65 -6.28
C LYS A 61 14.06 -15.52 -7.25
N GLU A 62 14.48 -16.75 -7.49
CA GLU A 62 13.81 -17.72 -8.37
C GLU A 62 12.45 -18.21 -7.82
N SER A 63 12.27 -18.20 -6.49
CA SER A 63 11.04 -18.65 -5.82
C SER A 63 9.94 -17.57 -5.73
N LEU A 64 10.19 -16.36 -6.23
CA LEU A 64 9.22 -15.27 -6.15
C LEU A 64 7.97 -15.61 -6.99
N PRO A 65 6.75 -15.37 -6.46
CA PRO A 65 5.50 -15.67 -7.17
C PRO A 65 5.18 -14.58 -8.22
N CYS A 66 6.13 -14.25 -9.08
CA CYS A 66 5.98 -13.28 -10.16
C CYS A 66 6.77 -13.71 -11.39
N SER A 67 6.60 -12.98 -12.50
CA SER A 67 7.39 -13.22 -13.71
C SER A 67 8.88 -13.03 -13.42
N PRO A 68 9.78 -13.88 -13.96
CA PRO A 68 11.22 -13.74 -13.79
C PRO A 68 11.74 -12.34 -14.12
N VAL A 69 11.24 -11.72 -15.20
CA VAL A 69 11.63 -10.35 -15.60
C VAL A 69 11.29 -9.31 -14.54
N VAL A 70 10.15 -9.48 -13.85
CA VAL A 70 9.71 -8.58 -12.78
C VAL A 70 10.54 -8.80 -11.51
N ALA A 71 10.83 -10.06 -11.19
CA ALA A 71 11.73 -10.41 -10.09
C ALA A 71 13.14 -9.84 -10.32
N ASP A 72 13.67 -9.99 -11.53
CA ASP A 72 14.98 -9.46 -11.94
C ASP A 72 15.03 -7.94 -11.76
N PHE A 73 14.03 -7.22 -12.26
CA PHE A 73 13.96 -5.78 -12.12
C PHE A 73 13.93 -5.34 -10.66
N PHE A 74 13.06 -5.92 -9.81
CA PHE A 74 12.91 -5.47 -8.42
C PHE A 74 14.01 -5.97 -7.46
N GLU A 75 14.75 -7.01 -7.83
CA GLU A 75 15.95 -7.45 -7.11
C GLU A 75 17.23 -6.81 -7.68
N HIS A 76 17.15 -5.98 -8.73
CA HIS A 76 18.24 -5.14 -9.23
C HIS A 76 18.43 -3.90 -8.33
N PRO A 77 19.65 -3.35 -8.16
CA PRO A 77 19.88 -2.16 -7.33
C PRO A 77 18.99 -0.96 -7.68
N ASP A 78 18.83 -0.68 -8.97
CA ASP A 78 17.95 0.40 -9.45
C ASP A 78 16.47 0.15 -9.11
N GLY A 79 16.00 -1.10 -9.22
CA GLY A 79 14.63 -1.46 -8.86
C GLY A 79 14.39 -1.34 -7.35
N ILE A 80 15.38 -1.67 -6.53
CA ILE A 80 15.31 -1.45 -5.08
C ILE A 80 15.28 0.04 -4.75
N ALA A 81 16.13 0.85 -5.39
CA ALA A 81 16.11 2.30 -5.22
C ALA A 81 14.76 2.91 -5.61
N PHE A 82 14.18 2.44 -6.72
CA PHE A 82 12.83 2.79 -7.13
C PHE A 82 11.77 2.39 -6.09
N LEU A 83 11.78 1.15 -5.59
CA LEU A 83 10.85 0.68 -4.55
C LEU A 83 10.96 1.53 -3.28
N HIS A 84 12.18 1.85 -2.86
CA HIS A 84 12.40 2.69 -1.69
C HIS A 84 11.78 4.08 -1.88
N ARG A 85 12.02 4.71 -3.04
CA ARG A 85 11.40 6.01 -3.40
C ARG A 85 9.87 5.92 -3.44
N LEU A 86 9.32 4.85 -4.00
CA LEU A 86 7.88 4.63 -4.09
C LEU A 86 7.23 4.49 -2.71
N ILE A 87 7.81 3.68 -1.82
CA ILE A 87 7.28 3.48 -0.46
C ILE A 87 7.34 4.77 0.35
N ILE A 88 8.45 5.51 0.29
CA ILE A 88 8.56 6.81 0.98
C ILE A 88 7.51 7.79 0.43
N THR A 89 7.35 7.84 -0.90
CA THR A 89 6.36 8.70 -1.54
C THR A 89 4.94 8.37 -1.10
N LEU A 90 4.60 7.08 -1.05
CA LEU A 90 3.29 6.63 -0.58
C LEU A 90 3.04 7.05 0.87
N HIS A 91 3.99 6.83 1.78
CA HIS A 91 3.86 7.28 3.16
C HIS A 91 3.73 8.80 3.24
N PHE A 92 4.55 9.54 2.50
CA PHE A 92 4.52 10.99 2.52
C PHE A 92 3.17 11.54 2.07
N VAL A 93 2.67 11.07 0.92
CA VAL A 93 1.43 11.60 0.34
C VAL A 93 0.20 11.11 1.09
N LEU A 94 0.11 9.80 1.37
CA LEU A 94 -1.08 9.23 1.98
C LEU A 94 -1.21 9.60 3.46
N SER A 95 -0.12 9.84 4.18
CA SER A 95 -0.18 10.22 5.59
C SER A 95 -0.20 11.72 5.84
N TYR A 96 0.34 12.55 4.94
CA TYR A 96 0.57 13.97 5.22
C TYR A 96 0.13 14.96 4.13
N GLN A 97 -0.47 14.52 3.03
CA GLN A 97 -0.86 15.40 1.92
C GLN A 97 -2.35 15.33 1.57
N PRO A 98 -2.87 16.29 0.78
CA PRO A 98 -4.26 16.33 0.37
C PRO A 98 -4.68 15.06 -0.39
N HIS A 99 -5.87 14.57 -0.04
CA HIS A 99 -6.41 13.31 -0.55
C HIS A 99 -7.07 13.51 -1.93
N GLY A 100 -7.35 12.40 -2.62
CA GLY A 100 -7.99 12.41 -3.95
C GLY A 100 -7.00 12.55 -5.10
N LEU A 101 -7.47 13.05 -6.25
CA LEU A 101 -6.73 12.98 -7.51
C LEU A 101 -5.39 13.73 -7.49
N ARG A 102 -5.29 14.83 -6.73
CA ARG A 102 -4.02 15.55 -6.56
C ARG A 102 -2.97 14.72 -5.82
N GLY A 103 -3.37 13.91 -4.84
CA GLY A 103 -2.49 12.97 -4.16
C GLY A 103 -1.96 11.89 -5.11
N VAL A 104 -2.82 11.35 -5.98
CA VAL A 104 -2.41 10.39 -7.03
C VAL A 104 -1.35 11.02 -7.94
N MET A 105 -1.58 12.24 -8.40
CA MET A 105 -0.62 12.95 -9.25
C MET A 105 0.72 13.19 -8.56
N GLN A 106 0.69 13.56 -7.27
CA GLN A 106 1.91 13.72 -6.47
C GLN A 106 2.67 12.41 -6.31
N ILE A 107 1.98 11.28 -6.10
CA ILE A 107 2.62 9.97 -6.01
C ILE A 107 3.35 9.65 -7.32
N ILE A 108 2.70 9.85 -8.47
CA ILE A 108 3.31 9.59 -9.78
C ILE A 108 4.57 10.45 -9.98
N GLN A 109 4.51 11.73 -9.63
CA GLN A 109 5.64 12.65 -9.77
C GLN A 109 6.81 12.32 -8.84
N LEU A 110 6.55 12.17 -7.54
CA LEU A 110 7.60 11.97 -6.53
C LEU A 110 8.22 10.56 -6.63
N SER A 111 7.45 9.57 -7.06
CA SER A 111 7.98 8.24 -7.38
C SER A 111 8.74 8.18 -8.71
N GLY A 112 8.77 9.27 -9.48
CA GLY A 112 9.42 9.38 -10.79
C GLY A 112 8.79 8.50 -11.87
N LEU A 113 7.49 8.19 -11.74
CA LEU A 113 6.71 7.46 -12.72
C LEU A 113 6.15 8.35 -13.82
N ASP A 114 6.23 9.67 -13.66
CA ASP A 114 5.74 10.67 -14.60
C ASP A 114 6.43 10.64 -15.97
N ILE A 115 7.63 10.05 -16.05
CA ILE A 115 8.32 9.77 -17.33
C ILE A 115 7.68 8.61 -18.12
N PHE A 116 6.95 7.72 -17.44
CA PHE A 116 6.31 6.55 -18.04
C PHE A 116 4.79 6.66 -18.10
N VAL A 117 4.20 7.47 -17.21
CA VAL A 117 2.76 7.60 -17.02
C VAL A 117 2.37 9.07 -17.15
N ALA A 118 1.36 9.35 -17.97
CA ALA A 118 0.84 10.70 -18.14
C ALA A 118 0.30 11.27 -16.82
N ASN A 119 0.93 12.32 -16.30
CA ASN A 119 0.61 12.90 -14.99
C ASN A 119 -0.11 14.26 -15.06
N SER A 120 -0.87 14.51 -16.13
CA SER A 120 -1.71 15.71 -16.22
C SER A 120 -3.05 15.48 -15.52
N LEU A 121 -3.70 16.57 -15.08
CA LEU A 121 -5.02 16.49 -14.45
C LEU A 121 -6.02 15.77 -15.37
N GLY A 122 -6.05 16.13 -16.65
CA GLY A 122 -6.95 15.49 -17.63
C GLY A 122 -6.66 14.01 -17.84
N ALA A 123 -5.38 13.62 -17.89
CA ALA A 123 -5.01 12.20 -18.02
C ALA A 123 -5.45 11.38 -16.80
N GLN A 124 -5.23 11.90 -15.60
CA GLN A 124 -5.64 11.22 -14.37
C GLN A 124 -7.16 11.24 -14.18
N GLN A 125 -7.87 12.29 -14.60
CA GLN A 125 -9.33 12.31 -14.64
C GLN A 125 -9.90 11.26 -15.60
N ALA A 126 -9.29 11.09 -16.78
CA ALA A 126 -9.71 10.08 -17.75
C ALA A 126 -9.58 8.65 -17.21
N VAL A 127 -8.66 8.41 -16.27
CA VAL A 127 -8.54 7.12 -15.55
C VAL A 127 -9.55 7.03 -14.40
N ALA A 128 -9.76 8.12 -13.65
CA ALA A 128 -10.63 8.12 -12.46
C ALA A 128 -12.12 7.98 -12.81
N GLN A 129 -12.61 8.67 -13.84
CA GLN A 129 -14.02 8.66 -14.23
C GLN A 129 -14.59 7.26 -14.52
N PRO A 130 -13.96 6.39 -15.34
CA PRO A 130 -14.50 5.06 -15.59
C PRO A 130 -14.44 4.15 -14.35
N ILE A 131 -13.50 4.38 -13.44
CA ILE A 131 -13.44 3.65 -12.16
C ILE A 131 -14.64 4.06 -11.29
N GLU A 132 -14.87 5.35 -11.13
CA GLU A 132 -16.01 5.90 -10.37
C GLU A 132 -17.34 5.41 -10.94
N GLN A 133 -17.52 5.48 -12.26
CA GLN A 133 -18.73 4.98 -12.92
C GLN A 133 -18.98 3.49 -12.65
N LYS A 134 -17.93 2.65 -12.68
CA LYS A 134 -18.04 1.22 -12.35
C LYS A 134 -18.40 0.99 -10.89
N ILE A 135 -17.88 1.80 -9.97
CA ILE A 135 -18.23 1.73 -8.55
C ILE A 135 -19.72 2.07 -8.36
N LEU A 136 -20.19 3.13 -9.03
CA LEU A 136 -21.60 3.55 -8.97
C LEU A 136 -22.54 2.52 -9.59
N SER A 137 -22.18 1.96 -10.76
CA SER A 137 -23.00 0.94 -11.42
C SER A 137 -23.09 -0.33 -10.58
N TYR A 138 -21.96 -0.79 -10.03
CA TYR A 138 -21.92 -1.92 -9.11
C TYR A 138 -22.80 -1.66 -7.88
N GLY A 139 -22.73 -0.46 -7.30
CA GLY A 139 -23.58 -0.09 -6.16
C GLY A 139 -25.08 -0.09 -6.50
N ALA A 140 -25.46 0.28 -7.73
CA ALA A 140 -26.85 0.21 -8.20
C ALA A 140 -27.31 -1.24 -8.37
N GLU A 141 -26.49 -2.08 -9.02
CA GLU A 141 -26.77 -3.51 -9.23
C GLU A 141 -26.92 -4.25 -7.89
N GLN A 142 -26.01 -4.02 -6.94
CA GLN A 142 -26.09 -4.62 -5.60
C GLN A 142 -27.37 -4.21 -4.87
N ARG A 143 -27.81 -2.96 -5.01
CA ARG A 143 -29.06 -2.47 -4.41
C ARG A 143 -30.28 -3.12 -5.05
N GLU A 144 -30.31 -3.24 -6.37
CA GLU A 144 -31.40 -3.91 -7.08
C GLU A 144 -31.49 -5.39 -6.70
N GLN A 145 -30.35 -6.09 -6.64
CA GLN A 145 -30.27 -7.48 -6.18
C GLN A 145 -30.79 -7.61 -4.74
N ALA A 146 -30.36 -6.73 -3.82
CA ALA A 146 -30.82 -6.73 -2.43
C ALA A 146 -32.35 -6.55 -2.33
N VAL A 147 -32.93 -5.66 -3.16
CA VAL A 147 -34.39 -5.46 -3.23
C VAL A 147 -35.09 -6.69 -3.80
N ALA A 148 -34.57 -7.30 -4.86
CA ALA A 148 -35.15 -8.52 -5.45
C ALA A 148 -35.12 -9.71 -4.49
N HIS A 149 -34.04 -9.86 -3.72
CA HIS A 149 -33.90 -10.89 -2.69
C HIS A 149 -34.78 -10.64 -1.45
N ARG A 150 -35.28 -9.42 -1.23
CA ARG A 150 -36.15 -9.09 -0.08
C ARG A 150 -37.38 -9.99 0.03
N SER A 151 -37.99 -10.35 -1.09
CA SER A 151 -39.19 -11.20 -1.11
C SER A 151 -38.91 -12.67 -0.77
N GLN A 152 -37.64 -13.09 -0.79
CA GLN A 152 -37.21 -14.47 -0.55
C GLN A 152 -36.46 -14.64 0.77
N THR A 153 -36.16 -13.54 1.46
CA THR A 153 -35.35 -13.55 2.69
C THR A 153 -36.25 -13.36 3.90
N PRO A 154 -36.16 -14.20 4.95
CA PRO A 154 -36.89 -13.97 6.18
C PRO A 154 -36.49 -12.62 6.79
N VAL A 155 -37.48 -11.86 7.25
CA VAL A 155 -37.26 -10.57 7.94
C VAL A 155 -36.42 -10.84 9.18
N LYS A 156 -35.19 -10.33 9.19
CA LYS A 156 -34.32 -10.37 10.37
C LYS A 156 -34.55 -9.10 11.18
N PRO A 157 -34.83 -9.19 12.48
CA PRO A 157 -34.81 -8.01 13.33
C PRO A 157 -33.39 -7.43 13.30
N ILE A 158 -33.29 -6.14 13.02
CA ILE A 158 -32.04 -5.37 13.12
C ILE A 158 -32.14 -4.49 14.37
N SER A 159 -31.02 -4.32 15.07
CA SER A 159 -30.94 -3.39 16.19
C SER A 159 -30.41 -2.07 15.66
N LEU A 160 -31.18 -1.00 15.84
CA LEU A 160 -30.74 0.35 15.52
C LEU A 160 -30.21 1.02 16.78
N ILE A 161 -29.14 1.78 16.62
CA ILE A 161 -28.61 2.69 17.63
C ILE A 161 -28.77 4.12 17.10
N GLU A 162 -29.20 5.01 17.99
CA GLU A 162 -29.31 6.44 17.75
C GLU A 162 -27.98 7.11 18.14
N ASP A 163 -27.50 8.03 17.31
CA ASP A 163 -26.25 8.77 17.51
C ASP A 163 -26.31 10.14 16.79
N GLU A 164 -25.24 10.92 16.86
CA GLU A 164 -25.10 12.19 16.15
C GLU A 164 -23.79 12.31 15.34
N THR A 165 -23.88 13.01 14.21
CA THR A 165 -22.71 13.52 13.47
C THR A 165 -22.78 15.05 13.38
N PHE A 166 -21.64 15.70 13.14
CA PHE A 166 -21.51 17.17 13.29
C PHE A 166 -21.08 17.89 12.00
N HIS A 167 -21.58 17.50 10.81
CA HIS A 167 -21.16 18.16 9.57
C HIS A 167 -22.26 18.34 8.52
N PRO A 168 -22.57 19.58 8.05
CA PRO A 168 -22.09 20.88 8.55
C PRO A 168 -22.76 21.34 9.87
N ASP A 169 -23.92 20.78 10.23
CA ASP A 169 -24.68 21.04 11.47
C ASP A 169 -24.96 19.71 12.20
N ILE A 170 -25.60 19.74 13.38
CA ILE A 170 -25.99 18.54 14.12
C ILE A 170 -26.93 17.69 13.24
N CYS A 171 -26.51 16.47 12.92
CA CYS A 171 -27.28 15.49 12.17
C CYS A 171 -27.50 14.25 13.04
N LEU A 172 -28.75 14.03 13.43
CA LEU A 172 -29.17 12.85 14.16
C LEU A 172 -29.20 11.67 13.19
N VAL A 173 -28.61 10.54 13.61
CA VAL A 173 -28.53 9.35 12.79
C VAL A 173 -29.06 8.14 13.54
N ALA A 174 -29.74 7.24 12.83
CA ALA A 174 -30.02 5.90 13.31
C ALA A 174 -29.30 4.89 12.42
N MET A 175 -28.41 4.10 13.01
CA MET A 175 -27.57 3.14 12.28
C MET A 175 -27.72 1.72 12.83
N GLU A 176 -27.48 0.72 11.99
CA GLU A 176 -27.46 -0.68 12.46
C GLU A 176 -26.20 -0.95 13.27
N ALA A 177 -26.38 -1.55 14.45
CA ALA A 177 -25.39 -1.60 15.51
C ALA A 177 -24.05 -2.27 15.14
N VAL A 178 -24.03 -3.20 14.18
CA VAL A 178 -22.82 -3.96 13.82
C VAL A 178 -22.13 -3.41 12.57
N SER A 179 -22.89 -3.11 11.52
CA SER A 179 -22.38 -2.65 10.23
C SER A 179 -22.14 -1.14 10.18
N GLY A 180 -22.77 -0.38 11.08
CA GLY A 180 -22.77 1.09 11.02
C GLY A 180 -23.54 1.64 9.82
N TYR A 181 -24.36 0.83 9.15
CA TYR A 181 -25.17 1.30 8.03
C TYR A 181 -26.23 2.28 8.55
N ILE A 182 -26.20 3.51 8.03
CA ILE A 182 -27.13 4.58 8.43
C ILE A 182 -28.45 4.41 7.68
N PHE A 183 -29.54 4.30 8.44
CA PHE A 183 -30.91 4.17 7.91
C PHE A 183 -31.64 5.50 7.83
N VAL A 184 -31.36 6.40 8.79
CA VAL A 184 -32.01 7.70 8.91
C VAL A 184 -30.94 8.74 9.19
N GLU A 185 -31.04 9.88 8.50
CA GLU A 185 -30.25 11.08 8.74
C GLU A 185 -31.22 12.26 8.82
N GLN A 186 -31.16 13.03 9.89
CA GLN A 186 -31.98 14.22 10.07
C GLN A 186 -31.19 15.35 10.72
N TYR A 187 -31.06 16.47 10.01
CA TYR A 187 -30.52 17.69 10.61
C TYR A 187 -31.46 18.22 11.70
N ALA A 188 -30.90 18.53 12.86
CA ALA A 188 -31.60 19.03 14.02
C ALA A 188 -30.89 20.27 14.59
N LYS A 189 -31.62 21.10 15.32
CA LYS A 189 -31.06 22.28 16.00
C LYS A 189 -30.35 21.92 17.32
N ASP A 190 -30.72 20.79 17.90
CA ASP A 190 -30.22 20.29 19.19
C ASP A 190 -30.24 18.76 19.18
N ARG A 191 -29.40 18.15 20.01
CA ARG A 191 -29.30 16.70 20.23
C ARG A 191 -30.06 16.21 21.46
N SER A 192 -30.64 17.12 22.24
CA SER A 192 -31.38 16.78 23.45
C SER A 192 -32.64 15.99 23.11
N ALA A 193 -32.88 14.90 23.84
CA ALA A 193 -34.16 14.20 23.81
C ALA A 193 -35.18 14.92 24.70
N ASP A 194 -36.46 14.85 24.33
CA ASP A 194 -37.56 15.31 25.19
C ASP A 194 -37.58 14.46 26.48
N THR A 195 -37.38 15.10 27.63
CA THR A 195 -37.44 14.47 28.97
C THR A 195 -38.85 14.40 29.52
#